data_AF-A0A4R1GW37-F1
#
_entry.id   AF-A0A4R1GW37-F1
#
_cell.length_a   1.000
_cell.length_b   1.000
_cell.length_c   1.000
_cell.angle_alpha   90.00
_cell.angle_beta   90.00
_cell.angle_gamma   90.00
#
_symmetry.space_group_name_H-M   'P 1'
#
loop_
_entity.id
_entity.type
_entity.pdbx_description
1 polymer ?
#
loop_
_entity_poly.entity_id
_entity_poly.type
_entity_poly.pdbx_seq_one_letter_code
_entity_poly.pdbx_strand_id
1 'polypeptide(L)'
;MTAFEQAADLAYDQLTQMETEAGFDDNDKRFFASYLLGHLSLVAAEGGEDHEVLDREVNASLDKAFSVDRLSDQDKLGIRSLWQAISADIGRGL
;
A
#
# COMPACT_ATOMS: atom_id res chain seq x y z
N MET A 1 -1.71 -19.09 -6.01
CA MET A 1 -2.54 -17.96 -5.57
C MET A 1 -3.20 -18.30 -4.26
N THR A 2 -2.46 -18.04 -3.18
CA THR A 2 -2.99 -17.89 -1.83
C THR A 2 -3.89 -16.64 -1.76
N ALA A 3 -4.68 -16.51 -0.69
CA ALA A 3 -5.46 -15.30 -0.47
C ALA A 3 -4.56 -14.06 -0.29
N PHE A 4 -3.36 -14.25 0.25
CA PHE A 4 -2.30 -13.23 0.27
C PHE A 4 -1.88 -12.80 -1.14
N GLU A 5 -1.53 -13.74 -2.03
CA GLU A 5 -1.06 -13.43 -3.39
C GLU A 5 -2.16 -12.68 -4.17
N GLN A 6 -3.41 -13.12 -4.06
CA GLN A 6 -4.57 -12.44 -4.66
C GLN A 6 -4.76 -11.02 -4.12
N ALA A 7 -4.67 -10.84 -2.81
CA ALA A 7 -4.78 -9.54 -2.16
C ALA A 7 -3.63 -8.60 -2.60
N ALA A 8 -2.42 -9.11 -2.70
CA ALA A 8 -1.25 -8.34 -3.12
C ALA A 8 -1.38 -7.89 -4.58
N ASP A 9 -1.81 -8.78 -5.49
CA ASP A 9 -2.05 -8.44 -6.90
C ASP A 9 -3.15 -7.37 -7.03
N LEU A 10 -4.27 -7.52 -6.33
CA LEU A 10 -5.36 -6.53 -6.33
C LEU A 10 -4.91 -5.17 -5.81
N ALA A 11 -4.17 -5.13 -4.71
CA ALA A 11 -3.61 -3.90 -4.16
C ALA A 11 -2.65 -3.24 -5.15
N TYR A 12 -1.80 -4.04 -5.80
CA TYR A 12 -0.82 -3.56 -6.76
C TYR A 12 -1.48 -2.92 -7.99
N ASP A 13 -2.51 -3.57 -8.53
CA ASP A 13 -3.27 -3.06 -9.66
C ASP A 13 -3.99 -1.74 -9.31
N GLN A 14 -4.66 -1.67 -8.15
CA GLN A 14 -5.32 -0.45 -7.69
C GLN A 14 -4.33 0.71 -7.51
N LEU A 15 -3.19 0.47 -6.87
CA LEU A 15 -2.17 1.50 -6.65
C LEU A 15 -1.54 1.96 -7.97
N THR A 16 -1.27 1.04 -8.90
CA THR A 16 -0.73 1.37 -10.23
C THR A 16 -1.73 2.22 -11.03
N GLN A 17 -3.01 1.87 -10.96
CA GLN A 17 -4.08 2.66 -11.58
C GLN A 17 -4.13 4.07 -10.96
N MET A 18 -4.11 4.17 -9.63
CA MET A 18 -4.12 5.47 -8.95
C MET A 18 -2.90 6.33 -9.26
N GLU A 19 -1.70 5.75 -9.32
CA GLU A 19 -0.47 6.45 -9.71
C GLU A 19 -0.54 6.97 -11.14
N THR A 20 -1.10 6.18 -12.05
CA THR A 20 -1.23 6.51 -13.49
C THR A 20 -2.32 7.55 -13.75
N GLU A 21 -3.46 7.43 -13.06
CA GLU A 21 -4.62 8.31 -13.22
C GLU A 21 -4.50 9.61 -12.40
N ALA A 22 -3.58 9.68 -11.44
CA ALA A 22 -3.28 10.92 -10.74
C ALA A 22 -2.83 11.98 -11.76
N GLY A 23 -3.70 12.97 -11.95
CA GLY A 23 -3.41 14.11 -12.80
C GLY A 23 -2.22 14.91 -12.28
N PHE A 24 -1.68 15.81 -13.11
CA PHE A 24 -0.52 16.63 -12.78
C PHE A 24 -0.67 17.42 -11.46
N ASP A 25 -1.91 17.74 -11.07
CA ASP A 25 -2.22 18.51 -9.86
C ASP A 25 -2.41 17.64 -8.60
N ASP A 26 -2.43 16.31 -8.71
CA ASP A 26 -2.63 15.38 -7.57
C ASP A 26 -1.32 14.65 -7.22
N ASN A 27 -0.25 15.44 -7.04
CA ASN A 27 1.10 14.94 -6.76
C ASN A 27 1.17 14.13 -5.45
N ASP A 28 0.38 14.49 -4.45
CA ASP A 28 0.34 13.78 -3.17
C ASP A 28 -0.22 12.36 -3.36
N LYS A 29 -1.34 12.20 -4.07
CA LYS A 29 -1.91 10.88 -4.36
C LYS A 29 -0.94 10.03 -5.16
N ARG A 30 -0.31 10.62 -6.18
CA ARG A 30 0.71 9.93 -6.98
C ARG A 30 1.86 9.46 -6.09
N PHE A 31 2.39 10.34 -5.26
CA PHE A 31 3.48 10.02 -4.34
C PHE A 31 3.10 8.92 -3.35
N PHE A 32 1.92 9.00 -2.72
CA PHE A 32 1.46 7.98 -1.78
C PHE A 32 1.30 6.61 -2.46
N ALA A 33 0.74 6.60 -3.67
CA ALA A 33 0.59 5.37 -4.45
C ALA A 33 1.96 4.75 -4.80
N SER A 34 2.90 5.55 -5.33
CA SER A 34 4.28 5.10 -5.62
C SER A 34 4.98 4.55 -4.39
N TYR A 35 4.84 5.24 -3.24
CA TYR A 35 5.47 4.82 -1.99
C TYR A 35 4.91 3.48 -1.51
N LEU A 36 3.58 3.31 -1.56
CA LEU A 36 2.94 2.05 -1.21
C LEU A 36 3.29 0.91 -2.16
N LEU A 37 3.40 1.16 -3.48
CA LEU A 37 3.85 0.16 -4.45
C LEU A 37 5.23 -0.40 -4.07
N GLY A 38 6.15 0.46 -3.64
CA GLY A 38 7.46 0.05 -3.14
C GLY A 38 7.36 -0.91 -1.96
N HIS A 39 6.62 -0.53 -0.92
CA HIS A 39 6.45 -1.38 0.27
C HIS A 39 5.68 -2.67 0.01
N LEU A 40 4.64 -2.61 -0.82
CA LEU A 40 3.86 -3.76 -1.23
C LEU A 40 4.73 -4.76 -2.00
N SER A 41 5.62 -4.30 -2.89
CA SER A 41 6.54 -5.16 -3.62
C SER A 41 7.50 -5.93 -2.71
N LEU A 42 7.98 -5.28 -1.63
CA LEU A 42 8.88 -5.89 -0.65
C LEU A 42 8.14 -6.98 0.14
N VAL A 43 6.94 -6.68 0.63
CA VAL A 43 6.13 -7.62 1.41
C VAL A 43 5.66 -8.79 0.54
N ALA A 44 5.22 -8.52 -0.69
CA ALA A 44 4.79 -9.56 -1.63
C ALA A 44 5.91 -10.56 -1.95
N ALA A 45 7.17 -10.11 -1.99
CA ALA A 45 8.32 -10.99 -2.20
C ALA A 45 8.60 -11.95 -1.03
N GLU A 46 8.17 -11.61 0.19
CA GLU A 46 8.29 -12.47 1.37
C GLU A 46 7.17 -13.53 1.44
N GLY A 47 6.00 -13.22 0.85
CA GLY A 47 4.85 -14.11 0.79
C GLY A 47 4.07 -14.20 2.10
N GLY A 48 2.91 -14.86 2.04
CA GLY A 48 2.04 -15.03 3.20
C GLY A 48 0.83 -15.92 2.90
N GLU A 49 0.01 -16.14 3.93
CA GLU A 49 -1.14 -17.05 3.86
C GLU A 49 -2.43 -16.32 3.43
N ASP A 50 -2.73 -15.17 4.03
CA ASP A 50 -3.99 -14.44 3.84
C ASP A 50 -3.83 -12.91 3.78
N HIS A 51 -4.96 -12.22 3.61
CA HIS A 51 -5.01 -10.76 3.53
C HIS A 51 -4.69 -10.06 4.86
N GLU A 52 -4.95 -10.70 6.01
CA GLU A 52 -4.63 -10.12 7.33
C GLU A 52 -3.10 -10.10 7.53
N VAL A 53 -2.41 -11.15 7.06
CA VAL A 53 -0.94 -11.17 6.99
C VAL A 53 -0.44 -10.06 6.09
N LEU A 54 -1.02 -9.87 4.90
CA LEU A 54 -0.61 -8.79 3.99
C LEU A 54 -0.76 -7.41 4.65
N ASP A 55 -1.93 -7.13 5.24
CA ASP A 55 -2.18 -5.86 5.94
C ASP A 55 -1.18 -5.63 7.05
N ARG A 56 -0.96 -6.63 7.91
CA ARG A 56 -0.01 -6.52 9.01
C ARG A 56 1.42 -6.26 8.52
N GLU A 57 1.89 -7.00 7.53
CA GLU A 57 3.27 -6.88 7.06
C GLU A 57 3.51 -5.57 6.30
N VAL A 58 2.54 -5.07 5.53
CA VAL A 58 2.63 -3.73 4.90
C VAL A 58 2.67 -2.64 5.97
N ASN A 59 1.79 -2.69 6.97
CA ASN A 59 1.80 -1.72 8.08
C ASN A 59 3.13 -1.76 8.85
N ALA A 60 3.70 -2.95 9.09
CA ALA A 60 5.00 -3.09 9.74
C ALA A 60 6.16 -2.56 8.87
N SER A 61 6.10 -2.76 7.56
CA SER A 61 7.06 -2.20 6.59
C SER A 61 7.02 -0.67 6.60
N LEU A 62 5.83 -0.07 6.64
CA LEU A 62 5.63 1.36 6.76
C LEU A 62 6.13 1.94 8.09
N ASP A 63 5.86 1.28 9.23
CA ASP A 63 6.37 1.73 10.53
C ASP A 63 7.90 1.80 10.58
N LYS A 64 8.56 0.78 10.02
CA LYS A 64 10.02 0.76 9.90
C LYS A 64 10.49 1.94 9.06
N ALA A 65 9.90 2.17 7.90
CA ALA A 65 10.31 3.25 7.01
C ALA A 65 10.06 4.65 7.60
N PHE A 66 8.89 4.87 8.19
CA PHE A 66 8.52 6.14 8.82
C PHE A 66 9.41 6.55 10.00
N SER A 67 10.11 5.59 10.61
CA SER A 67 11.07 5.84 11.69
C SER A 67 12.42 6.37 11.19
N VAL A 68 12.74 6.18 9.91
CA VAL A 68 14.03 6.55 9.30
C VAL A 68 13.86 7.66 8.27
N ASP A 69 12.79 7.61 7.50
CA ASP A 69 12.52 8.53 6.39
C ASP A 69 12.11 9.91 6.90
N ARG A 70 12.53 10.94 6.16
CA ARG A 70 12.20 12.35 6.45
C ARG A 70 10.87 12.75 5.79
N LEU A 71 9.83 11.95 6.00
CA LEU A 71 8.47 12.26 5.59
C LEU A 71 7.83 13.26 6.55
N SER A 72 6.98 14.15 6.04
CA SER A 72 6.15 14.98 6.90
C SER A 72 5.07 14.15 7.60
N ASP A 73 4.51 14.66 8.70
CA ASP A 73 3.39 13.99 9.37
C ASP A 73 2.16 13.87 8.43
N GLN A 74 1.99 14.85 7.53
CA GLN A 74 0.94 14.82 6.51
C GLN A 74 1.15 13.69 5.51
N ASP A 75 2.38 13.47 5.05
CA ASP A 75 2.70 12.37 4.13
C ASP A 75 2.44 11.02 4.79
N LYS A 76 2.91 10.85 6.04
CA LYS A 76 2.70 9.62 6.82
C LYS A 76 1.22 9.31 6.99
N LEU A 77 0.43 10.33 7.31
CA LEU A 77 -1.02 10.21 7.44
C LEU A 77 -1.69 9.86 6.10
N GLY A 78 -1.27 10.50 5.00
CA GLY A 78 -1.79 10.27 3.66
C GLY A 78 -1.53 8.84 3.18
N ILE A 79 -0.28 8.37 3.30
CA ILE A 79 0.14 7.00 2.98
C ILE A 79 -0.66 5.97 3.79
N ARG A 80 -0.78 6.16 5.11
CA ARG A 80 -1.56 5.26 5.98
C ARG A 80 -3.03 5.23 5.61
N SER A 81 -3.63 6.39 5.37
CA SER A 81 -5.05 6.49 5.03
C SER A 81 -5.33 5.79 3.70
N LEU A 82 -4.45 5.95 2.71
CA LEU A 82 -4.57 5.26 1.43
C LEU A 82 -4.46 3.75 1.58
N TRP A 83 -3.47 3.26 2.34
CA TRP A 83 -3.35 1.81 2.59
C TRP A 83 -4.56 1.23 3.31
N GLN A 84 -5.07 1.91 4.33
CA GLN A 84 -6.25 1.47 5.08
C GLN A 84 -7.49 1.36 4.18
N ALA A 85 -7.66 2.29 3.24
CA ALA A 85 -8.77 2.23 2.28
C ALA A 85 -8.66 0.99 1.38
N ILE A 86 -7.49 0.75 0.79
CA ILE A 86 -7.24 -0.38 -0.10
C ILE A 86 -7.36 -1.71 0.65
N SER A 87 -6.71 -1.82 1.82
CA SER A 87 -6.76 -3.01 2.67
C SER A 87 -8.18 -3.34 3.11
N ALA A 88 -8.99 -2.33 3.46
CA ALA A 88 -10.39 -2.53 3.80
C ALA A 88 -11.23 -3.00 2.62
N ASP A 89 -10.97 -2.48 1.41
CA ASP A 89 -11.70 -2.91 0.20
C ASP A 89 -11.35 -4.35 -0.19
N ILE A 90 -10.09 -4.74 -0.05
CA ILE A 90 -9.64 -6.12 -0.26
C ILE A 90 -10.22 -7.07 0.80
N GLY A 91 -10.20 -6.70 2.08
CA GLY A 91 -10.75 -7.50 3.17
C GLY A 91 -12.27 -7.66 3.10
N ARG A 92 -12.97 -6.72 2.46
CA ARG A 92 -14.39 -6.86 2.11
C ARG A 92 -14.64 -7.74 0.90
N GLY A 93 -13.58 -8.14 0.20
CA GLY A 93 -13.60 -9.13 -0.88
C GLY A 93 -13.91 -8.59 -2.27
N LEU A 94 -14.02 -7.26 -2.47
CA LEU A 94 -14.63 -6.64 -3.65
C LEU A 94 -15.99 -7.25 -4.06
#